data_AF-A0A0Q1ANZ9-F1
#
_entry.id   AF-A0A0Q1ANZ9-F1
#
_cell.length_a   1.000
_cell.length_b   1.000
_cell.length_c   1.000
_cell.angle_alpha   90.00
_cell.angle_beta   90.00
_cell.angle_gamma   90.00
#
_symmetry.space_group_name_H-M   'P 1'
#
loop_
_entity.id
_entity.type
_entity.pdbx_description
1 polymer ?
#
loop_
_entity_poly.entity_id
_entity_poly.type
_entity_poly.pdbx_seq_one_letter_code
_entity_poly.pdbx_strand_id
1 'polypeptide(L)' 'MKDMVYSQEDVLARCVLDCEKAVIMHALVKTKGNQAAAARLLGTTMRILTYRIHKYGIDCEKFKNLKEN' A
#
# COMPACT_ATOMS: atom_id res chain seq x y z
N MET A 1 -27.37 -2.25 2.99
CA MET A 1 -27.50 -0.85 3.46
C MET A 1 -26.10 -0.43 3.84
N LYS A 2 -25.43 0.38 3.01
CA LYS A 2 -24.02 0.75 3.20
C LYS A 2 -24.01 1.89 4.20
N ASP A 3 -23.43 1.65 5.37
CA ASP A 3 -23.54 2.55 6.52
C ASP A 3 -23.26 4.01 6.15
N MET A 4 -24.33 4.78 6.27
CA MET A 4 -24.44 6.21 6.04
C MET A 4 -24.06 6.96 7.32
N VAL A 5 -22.83 6.77 7.80
CA VAL A 5 -22.27 7.54 8.92
C VAL A 5 -20.79 7.84 8.65
N TYR A 6 -20.52 8.73 7.70
CA TYR A 6 -19.28 9.51 7.74
C TYR A 6 -19.58 10.80 8.49
N SER A 7 -19.59 10.70 9.81
CA SER A 7 -19.57 11.86 10.71
C SER A 7 -18.09 12.17 10.99
N GLN A 8 -17.66 13.39 10.66
CA GLN A 8 -16.39 14.05 11.00
C GLN A 8 -15.20 13.11 11.34
N GLU A 9 -14.37 12.86 10.32
CA GLU A 9 -13.04 12.19 10.33
C GLU A 9 -12.76 11.23 11.49
N ASP A 10 -12.93 9.92 11.26
CA ASP A 10 -12.21 8.90 12.03
C ASP A 10 -10.70 9.03 11.73
N VAL A 11 -10.05 9.91 12.47
CA VAL A 11 -8.63 10.25 12.34
C VAL A 11 -7.77 9.00 12.51
N LEU A 12 -8.16 8.08 13.39
CA LEU A 12 -7.43 6.83 13.60
C LEU A 12 -7.49 5.96 12.35
N ALA A 13 -8.69 5.75 11.79
CA ALA A 13 -8.84 5.00 10.55
C ALA A 13 -8.04 5.62 9.40
N ARG A 14 -8.05 6.96 9.26
CA ARG A 14 -7.25 7.67 8.24
C ARG A 14 -5.75 7.43 8.45
N CYS A 15 -5.25 7.63 9.66
CA CYS A 15 -3.82 7.44 9.98
C CYS A 15 -3.35 6.01 9.74
N VAL A 16 -4.18 5.01 10.06
CA VAL A 16 -3.87 3.60 9.78
C VAL A 16 -3.77 3.36 8.27
N LEU A 17 -4.70 3.91 7.47
CA LEU A 17 -4.68 3.78 6.02
C LEU A 17 -3.44 4.45 5.40
N ASP A 18 -3.10 5.65 5.84
CA ASP A 18 -1.94 6.39 5.35
C ASP A 18 -0.62 5.69 5.69
N CYS A 19 -0.49 5.21 6.94
CA CYS A 19 0.66 4.44 7.39
C CYS A 19 0.81 3.16 6.55
N GLU A 20 -0.27 2.42 6.37
CA GLU A 20 -0.24 1.20 5.57
C GLU A 20 0.16 1.47 4.11
N LYS A 21 -0.40 2.53 3.50
CA LYS A 21 -0.04 2.95 2.14
C LYS A 21 1.44 3.31 2.04
N ALA A 22 1.97 4.05 3.01
CA ALA A 22 3.38 4.45 3.06
C ALA A 22 4.31 3.23 3.19
N VAL A 23 3.97 2.27 4.07
CA VAL A 23 4.74 1.04 4.25
C VAL A 23 4.76 0.19 2.98
N ILE A 24 3.63 0.06 2.29
CA ILE A 24 3.55 -0.65 1.00
C ILE A 24 4.40 0.05 -0.06
N MET A 25 4.31 1.37 -0.18
CA MET A 25 5.11 2.15 -1.14
C MET A 25 6.61 2.01 -0.86
N HIS A 26 7.03 2.10 0.40
CA HIS A 26 8.43 1.92 0.78
C HIS A 26 8.95 0.53 0.42
N ALA A 27 8.16 -0.52 0.68
CA ALA A 27 8.53 -1.87 0.27
C ALA A 27 8.65 -2.02 -1.26
N LEU A 28 7.74 -1.41 -2.02
CA LEU A 28 7.80 -1.40 -3.49
C LEU A 28 9.00 -0.62 -4.03
N VAL A 29 9.38 0.50 -3.41
CA VAL A 29 10.62 1.23 -3.75
C VAL A 29 11.84 0.34 -3.54
N LYS A 30 11.96 -0.26 -2.34
CA LYS A 30 13.07 -1.16 -1.97
C LYS A 30 13.21 -2.36 -2.91
N THR A 31 12.10 -2.82 -3.48
CA THR A 31 12.08 -3.98 -4.38
C THR A 31 11.92 -3.59 -5.86
N LYS A 32 12.04 -2.31 -6.20
CA LYS A 32 11.92 -1.79 -7.57
C LYS A 32 10.64 -2.23 -8.27
N GLY A 33 9.52 -2.20 -7.55
CA GLY A 33 8.20 -2.60 -8.04
C GLY A 33 7.92 -4.10 -8.04
N ASN A 34 8.86 -4.96 -7.60
CA ASN A 34 8.62 -6.39 -7.50
C ASN A 34 7.67 -6.72 -6.34
N GLN A 35 6.41 -6.99 -6.66
CA GLN A 35 5.35 -7.28 -5.68
C GLN A 35 5.63 -8.55 -4.87
N ALA A 36 6.17 -9.61 -5.48
CA ALA A 36 6.46 -10.85 -4.76
C ALA A 36 7.57 -10.63 -3.72
N ALA A 37 8.61 -9.87 -4.06
CA ALA A 37 9.66 -9.47 -3.12
C ALA A 37 9.14 -8.52 -2.03
N ALA A 38 8.29 -7.55 -2.39
CA ALA A 38 7.70 -6.61 -1.44
C ALA A 38 6.82 -7.35 -0.43
N ALA A 39 6.03 -8.34 -0.87
CA ALA A 39 5.20 -9.14 0.02
C ALA A 39 6.04 -9.94 1.03
N ARG A 40 7.16 -10.54 0.57
CA ARG A 40 8.12 -11.22 1.45
C ARG A 40 8.75 -10.25 2.46
N LEU A 41 9.14 -9.06 2.01
CA LEU A 41 9.71 -8.02 2.88
C LEU A 41 8.72 -7.56 3.96
N LEU A 42 7.43 -7.47 3.61
CA LEU A 42 6.36 -7.09 4.52
C LEU A 42 5.86 -8.25 5.40
N GLY A 43 6.40 -9.46 5.25
CA GLY A 43 5.94 -10.64 6.00
C GLY A 43 4.50 -11.06 5.67
N THR A 44 4.04 -10.82 4.43
CA THR A 44 2.69 -11.14 3.98
C THR A 44 2.69 -11.96 2.68
N THR A 45 1.50 -12.24 2.15
CA THR A 45 1.35 -12.95 0.87
C THR A 45 1.20 -11.96 -0.28
N MET A 46 1.61 -12.39 -1.48
CA MET A 46 1.42 -11.59 -2.70
C MET A 46 -0.06 -11.26 -2.91
N ARG A 47 -0.98 -12.20 -2.64
CA ARG A 47 -2.43 -11.98 -2.78
C ARG A 47 -2.94 -10.83 -1.90
N ILE A 48 -2.52 -10.80 -0.64
CA ILE A 48 -2.89 -9.71 0.29
C ILE A 48 -2.30 -8.39 -0.21
N LEU A 49 -1.03 -8.38 -0.60
CA LEU A 49 -0.38 -7.16 -1.09
C LEU A 49 -1.05 -6.63 -2.37
N THR A 50 -1.32 -7.48 -3.36
CA THR A 50 -2.00 -7.12 -4.60
C THR A 50 -3.39 -6.54 -4.33
N TYR A 51 -4.16 -7.13 -3.41
CA TYR A 51 -5.44 -6.55 -2.98
C TYR A 51 -5.28 -5.13 -2.44
N ARG A 52 -4.28 -4.88 -1.57
CA ARG A 52 -4.03 -3.55 -1.01
C ARG A 52 -3.55 -2.56 -2.08
N ILE A 53 -2.69 -2.98 -3.00
CA ILE A 53 -2.22 -2.18 -4.14
C ILE A 53 -3.42 -1.70 -4.97
N HIS A 54 -4.33 -2.61 -5.33
CA HIS A 54 -5.55 -2.24 -6.06
C HIS A 54 -6.48 -1.34 -5.24
N LYS A 55 -6.68 -1.66 -3.95
CA LYS A 55 -7.50 -0.85 -3.04
C LYS A 55 -6.98 0.60 -2.92
N TYR A 56 -5.66 0.79 -2.92
CA TYR A 56 -5.02 2.09 -2.78
C TYR A 56 -4.65 2.78 -4.09
N GLY A 57 -4.95 2.15 -5.24
CA GLY A 57 -4.64 2.69 -6.57
C GLY A 57 -3.14 2.89 -6.80
N ILE A 58 -2.30 2.00 -6.25
CA ILE A 58 -0.85 2.11 -6.37
C ILE A 58 -0.41 1.53 -7.72
N ASP A 59 0.30 2.34 -8.50
CA ASP A 59 0.90 1.90 -9.76
C ASP A 59 2.33 1.39 -9.53
N CYS A 60 2.50 0.07 -9.62
CA CYS A 60 3.79 -0.58 -9.36
C CYS A 60 4.87 -0.26 -10.41
N GLU A 61 4.48 0.09 -11.63
CA GLU A 61 5.42 0.35 -12.73
C GLU A 61 6.26 1.61 -12.45
N LYS A 62 5.71 2.56 -11.70
CA LYS A 62 6.40 3.79 -11.29
C LYS A 62 7.66 3.51 -10.47
N PHE A 63 7.72 2.40 -9.75
CA PHE A 63 8.85 2.06 -8.88
C PHE A 63 10.00 1.35 -9.61
N LYS A 64 9.80 0.87 -10.84
CA LYS A 64 10.86 0.19 -11.60
C LYS A 64 12.02 1.11 -11.98
N ASN A 65 11.74 2.40 -12.15
CA ASN A 65 12.69 3.41 -12.61
C ASN A 65 13.09 4.41 -11.52
N LEU A 66 12.62 4.23 -10.28
CA LEU A 66 13.05 5.09 -9.18
C LEU A 66 14.50 4.76 -8.84
N LYS A 67 15.40 5.71 -9.08
CA LYS A 67 16.75 5.68 -8.50
C LYS A 67 16.65 6.24 -7.09
N GLU A 68 17.05 5.47 -6.09
CA GLU A 68 17.35 6.01 -4.76
C GLU A 68 18.50 7.02 -4.94
N ASN A 69 18.23 8.29 -4.66
CA ASN A 69 19.22 9.37 -4.61
C ASN A 69 19.67 9.60 -3.18
#